data_AF-A0A2T7UGE5-F1
#
_entry.id   AF-A0A2T7UGE5-F1
#
_cell.length_a   1.000
_cell.length_b   1.000
_cell.length_c   1.000
_cell.angle_alpha   90.00
_cell.angle_beta   90.00
_cell.angle_gamma   90.00
#
_symmetry.space_group_name_H-M   'P 1'
#
loop_
_entity.id
_entity.type
_entity.pdbx_description
1 polymer ?
#
loop_
_entity_poly.entity_id
_entity_poly.type
_entity_poly.pdbx_seq_one_letter_code
_entity_poly.pdbx_strand_id
1 'polypeptide(L)'
;MTLNVTHLERTAATLEQALLAIDRHPESSDSVLFDLYRNAAIKSFELSLETAGKLLRKALKAFEASPRSVDALVFNDVLRHAGKHGVLSSAEVERWLAYRANRNSTAHDYGAGFANDTLQLLPAYLQDVRNLAAVLQKVFDASA
;
A
#
# COMPACT_ATOMS: atom_id res chain seq x y z
N MET A 1 -10.91 20.35 -2.37
CA MET A 1 -11.14 18.89 -2.44
C MET A 1 -11.06 18.34 -1.03
N THR A 2 -12.13 17.72 -0.54
CA THR A 2 -12.15 17.00 0.74
C THR A 2 -11.16 15.84 0.67
N LEU A 3 -10.31 15.69 1.68
CA LEU A 3 -9.41 14.54 1.78
C LEU A 3 -10.23 13.29 2.12
N ASN A 4 -10.13 12.23 1.32
CA ASN A 4 -10.77 10.96 1.59
C ASN A 4 -9.88 9.80 1.13
N VAL A 5 -10.24 8.60 1.56
CA VAL A 5 -9.51 7.35 1.29
C VAL A 5 -10.15 6.49 0.19
N THR A 6 -11.19 6.98 -0.50
CA THR A 6 -12.00 6.19 -1.45
C THR A 6 -11.16 5.53 -2.55
N HIS A 7 -10.14 6.22 -3.07
CA HIS A 7 -9.26 5.62 -4.09
C HIS A 7 -8.38 4.50 -3.50
N LEU A 8 -7.90 4.66 -2.27
CA LEU A 8 -7.13 3.64 -1.56
C LEU A 8 -7.99 2.40 -1.29
N GLU A 9 -9.23 2.58 -0.85
CA GLU A 9 -10.18 1.47 -0.65
C GLU A 9 -10.51 0.76 -1.96
N ARG A 10 -10.70 1.52 -3.05
CA ARG A 10 -10.98 0.94 -4.37
C ARG A 10 -9.81 0.08 -4.85
N THR A 11 -8.57 0.52 -4.67
CA THR A 11 -7.38 -0.26 -5.03
C THR A 11 -7.21 -1.50 -4.16
N ALA A 12 -7.53 -1.41 -2.86
CA ALA A 12 -7.57 -2.57 -1.96
C ALA A 12 -8.63 -3.60 -2.40
N ALA A 13 -9.83 -3.16 -2.79
CA ALA A 13 -10.87 -4.04 -3.29
C ALA A 13 -10.44 -4.75 -4.59
N THR A 14 -9.80 -4.04 -5.52
CA THR A 14 -9.26 -4.66 -6.74
C THR A 14 -8.18 -5.70 -6.42
N LEU A 15 -7.29 -5.39 -5.48
CA LEU A 15 -6.27 -6.34 -5.02
C LEU A 15 -6.90 -7.62 -4.44
N GLU A 16 -7.90 -7.48 -3.57
CA GLU A 16 -8.62 -8.63 -3.01
C GLU A 16 -9.23 -9.51 -4.09
N GLN A 17 -9.91 -8.91 -5.09
CA GLN A 17 -10.50 -9.69 -6.18
C GLN A 17 -9.44 -10.44 -7.01
N ALA A 18 -8.28 -9.81 -7.25
CA ALA A 18 -7.18 -10.46 -7.94
C ALA A 18 -6.61 -11.64 -7.12
N LEU A 19 -6.41 -11.48 -5.81
CA LEU A 19 -5.95 -12.54 -4.92
C LEU A 19 -6.95 -13.71 -4.85
N LEU A 20 -8.24 -13.42 -4.73
CA LEU A 20 -9.29 -14.44 -4.74
C LEU A 20 -9.36 -15.20 -6.08
N ALA A 21 -9.09 -14.53 -7.20
CA ALA A 21 -9.04 -15.19 -8.51
C ALA A 21 -7.83 -16.11 -8.64
N ILE A 22 -6.66 -15.69 -8.14
CA ILE A 22 -5.45 -16.53 -8.08
C ILE A 22 -5.70 -17.78 -7.23
N ASP A 23 -6.27 -17.62 -6.03
CA ASP A 23 -6.53 -18.72 -5.09
C ASP A 23 -7.54 -19.75 -5.62
N ARG A 24 -8.53 -19.31 -6.40
CA ARG A 24 -9.52 -20.20 -7.04
C ARG A 24 -8.99 -21.00 -8.24
N HIS A 25 -7.85 -20.61 -8.81
CA HIS A 25 -7.28 -21.23 -10.01
C HIS A 25 -5.80 -21.62 -9.86
N PRO A 26 -5.43 -22.42 -8.85
CA PRO A 26 -4.02 -22.77 -8.57
C PRO A 26 -3.42 -23.66 -9.66
N GLU A 27 -4.24 -24.51 -10.30
CA GLU A 27 -3.85 -25.45 -11.37
C GLU A 27 -3.50 -24.76 -12.70
N SER A 28 -3.72 -23.44 -12.80
CA SER A 28 -3.63 -22.68 -14.05
C SER A 28 -2.44 -21.72 -14.09
N SER A 29 -1.36 -22.00 -13.35
CA SER A 29 -0.19 -21.12 -13.21
C SER A 29 0.46 -20.72 -14.53
N ASP A 30 0.34 -21.54 -15.57
CA ASP A 30 0.88 -21.28 -16.92
C ASP A 30 -0.17 -20.70 -17.90
N SER A 31 -1.34 -20.31 -17.40
CA SER A 31 -2.41 -19.74 -18.23
C SER A 31 -2.32 -18.22 -18.33
N VAL A 32 -2.73 -17.69 -19.49
CA VAL A 32 -2.87 -16.24 -19.71
C VAL A 32 -3.81 -15.59 -18.69
N LEU A 33 -4.83 -16.32 -18.20
CA LEU A 33 -5.74 -15.83 -17.18
C LEU A 33 -5.05 -15.65 -15.82
N PHE A 34 -4.18 -16.59 -15.43
CA PHE A 34 -3.39 -16.46 -14.21
C PHE A 34 -2.43 -15.28 -14.29
N ASP A 35 -1.76 -15.09 -15.42
CA ASP A 35 -0.93 -13.90 -15.67
C ASP A 35 -1.73 -12.59 -15.55
N LEU A 36 -2.95 -12.57 -16.07
CA LEU A 36 -3.84 -11.40 -15.95
C LEU A 36 -4.15 -11.08 -14.48
N TYR A 37 -4.50 -12.07 -13.67
CA TYR A 37 -4.80 -11.85 -12.24
C TYR A 37 -3.56 -11.44 -11.45
N ARG A 38 -2.41 -12.07 -11.72
CA ARG A 38 -1.13 -11.70 -11.11
C ARG A 38 -0.74 -10.27 -11.45
N ASN A 39 -0.85 -9.86 -12.71
CA ASN A 39 -0.59 -8.49 -13.13
C ASN A 39 -1.55 -7.49 -12.47
N ALA A 40 -2.83 -7.84 -12.35
CA ALA A 40 -3.82 -7.02 -11.64
C ALA A 40 -3.48 -6.87 -10.14
N ALA A 41 -3.03 -7.93 -9.48
CA ALA A 41 -2.61 -7.91 -8.08
C ALA A 41 -1.38 -7.02 -7.88
N ILE A 42 -0.32 -7.23 -8.66
CA ILE A 42 0.91 -6.42 -8.62
C ILE A 42 0.60 -4.95 -8.91
N LYS A 43 -0.23 -4.67 -9.92
CA LYS A 43 -0.53 -3.27 -10.25
C LYS A 43 -1.36 -2.58 -9.16
N SER A 44 -2.29 -3.30 -8.57
CA SER A 44 -3.09 -2.79 -7.44
C SER A 44 -2.21 -2.52 -6.23
N PHE A 45 -1.22 -3.38 -5.95
CA PHE A 45 -0.19 -3.16 -4.92
C PHE A 45 0.60 -1.87 -5.18
N GLU A 46 1.16 -1.69 -6.38
CA GLU A 46 1.93 -0.49 -6.71
C GLU A 46 1.12 0.80 -6.54
N LEU A 47 -0.10 0.83 -7.09
CA LEU A 47 -0.98 2.01 -7.06
C LEU A 47 -1.44 2.34 -5.65
N SER A 48 -1.81 1.33 -4.87
CA SER A 48 -2.22 1.52 -3.47
C SER A 48 -1.05 1.98 -2.60
N LEU A 49 0.17 1.48 -2.81
CA LEU A 49 1.36 1.88 -2.04
C LEU A 49 1.73 3.35 -2.30
N GLU A 50 1.67 3.78 -3.56
CA GLU A 50 1.88 5.18 -3.91
C GLU A 50 0.78 6.08 -3.31
N THR A 51 -0.48 5.66 -3.41
CA THR A 51 -1.63 6.39 -2.86
C THR A 51 -1.53 6.51 -1.34
N ALA A 52 -1.19 5.42 -0.65
CA ALA A 52 -0.97 5.39 0.79
C ALA A 52 0.10 6.41 1.21
N GLY A 53 1.25 6.45 0.52
CA GLY A 53 2.30 7.43 0.80
C GLY A 53 1.84 8.88 0.61
N LYS A 54 1.06 9.17 -0.44
CA LYS A 54 0.48 10.50 -0.68
C LYS A 54 -0.50 10.90 0.43
N LEU A 55 -1.36 9.98 0.88
CA LEU A 55 -2.33 10.25 1.94
C LEU A 55 -1.66 10.38 3.30
N LEU A 56 -0.66 9.55 3.62
CA LEU A 56 0.16 9.67 4.82
C LEU A 56 0.84 11.04 4.91
N ARG A 57 1.43 11.55 3.83
CA ARG A 57 1.99 12.91 3.81
C ARG A 57 0.93 13.96 4.15
N LYS A 58 -0.28 13.83 3.59
CA LYS A 58 -1.37 14.76 3.87
C LYS A 58 -1.81 14.69 5.33
N ALA A 59 -1.92 13.49 5.90
CA ALA A 59 -2.23 13.28 7.31
C ALA A 59 -1.13 13.88 8.21
N LEU A 60 0.15 13.66 7.89
CA LEU A 60 1.28 14.18 8.64
C LEU A 60 1.31 15.71 8.73
N LYS A 61 0.79 16.41 7.72
CA LYS A 61 0.68 17.89 7.77
C LYS A 61 -0.23 18.40 8.88
N ALA A 62 -1.14 17.58 9.41
CA ALA A 62 -1.98 17.94 10.56
C ALA A 62 -1.22 17.88 11.90
N PHE A 63 -0.12 17.13 11.97
CA PHE A 63 0.64 16.91 13.21
C PHE A 63 1.91 17.78 13.32
N GLU A 64 2.37 18.37 12.21
CA GLU A 64 3.61 19.16 12.18
C GLU A 64 3.30 20.66 12.22
N ALA A 65 4.06 21.42 13.03
CA ALA A 65 3.93 22.88 13.11
C ALA A 65 4.28 23.60 11.78
N SER A 66 5.08 22.95 10.93
CA SER A 66 5.43 23.45 9.60
C SER A 66 5.09 22.40 8.54
N PRO A 67 3.98 22.56 7.80
CA PRO A 67 3.57 21.62 6.74
C PRO A 67 4.62 21.44 5.63
N ARG A 68 5.48 22.43 5.41
CA ARG A 68 6.59 22.36 4.45
C ARG A 68 7.65 21.33 4.83
N SER A 69 7.82 21.04 6.11
CA SER A 69 8.77 20.01 6.56
C SER A 69 8.38 18.62 6.05
N VAL A 70 7.08 18.34 5.97
CA VAL A 70 6.53 17.06 5.48
C VAL A 70 6.76 16.87 3.98
N ASP A 71 6.77 17.96 3.22
CA ASP A 71 7.00 17.91 1.77
C ASP A 71 8.44 17.51 1.42
N ALA A 72 9.40 17.76 2.31
CA ALA A 72 10.80 17.39 2.13
C ALA A 72 11.12 15.93 2.46
N LEU A 73 10.22 15.21 3.16
CA LEU A 73 10.46 13.84 3.58
C LEU A 73 10.58 12.90 2.38
N VAL A 74 11.49 11.92 2.41
CA VAL A 74 11.43 10.80 1.47
C VAL A 74 10.41 9.76 1.94
N PHE A 75 10.04 8.79 1.09
CA PHE A 75 8.96 7.84 1.41
C PHE A 75 9.20 7.09 2.72
N ASN A 76 10.43 6.63 2.96
CA ASN A 76 10.75 5.91 4.20
C ASN A 76 10.62 6.81 5.43
N ASP A 77 10.94 8.10 5.31
CA ASP A 77 10.78 9.06 6.40
C ASP A 77 9.31 9.36 6.67
N VAL A 78 8.45 9.39 5.63
CA VAL A 78 6.99 9.48 5.82
C VAL A 78 6.48 8.32 6.68
N LEU A 79 6.93 7.09 6.42
CA LEU A 79 6.54 5.93 7.23
C LEU A 79 7.04 6.06 8.68
N ARG A 80 8.28 6.50 8.88
CA ARG A 80 8.84 6.71 10.23
C ARG A 80 8.12 7.82 11.00
N HIS A 81 7.77 8.92 10.33
CA HIS A 81 6.99 9.99 10.93
C HIS A 81 5.56 9.53 11.25
N ALA A 82 4.94 8.71 10.39
CA ALA A 82 3.64 8.11 10.69
C ALA A 82 3.69 7.24 11.95
N GLY A 83 4.80 6.50 12.15
CA GLY A 83 5.09 5.80 13.40
C GLY A 83 5.20 6.73 14.61
N LYS A 84 6.01 7.79 14.48
CA LYS A 84 6.25 8.79 15.54
C LYS A 84 4.96 9.45 16.05
N HIS A 85 4.02 9.71 15.15
CA HIS A 85 2.74 10.37 15.45
C HIS A 85 1.60 9.38 15.73
N GLY A 86 1.88 8.08 15.84
CA GLY A 86 0.89 7.06 16.19
C GLY A 86 -0.13 6.73 15.08
N VAL A 87 0.11 7.19 13.85
CA VAL A 87 -0.69 6.81 12.67
C VAL A 87 -0.41 5.36 12.27
N LEU A 88 0.81 4.90 12.49
CA LEU A 88 1.22 3.51 12.37
C LEU A 88 1.86 3.05 13.68
N SER A 89 1.69 1.79 14.06
CA SER A 89 2.49 1.13 15.08
C SER A 89 3.92 0.86 14.57
N SER A 90 4.86 0.57 15.48
CA SER A 90 6.23 0.19 15.11
C SER A 90 6.26 -1.02 14.17
N ALA A 91 5.45 -2.05 14.48
CA ALA A 91 5.33 -3.25 13.66
C ALA A 91 4.75 -2.96 12.27
N GLU A 92 3.78 -2.03 12.16
CA GLU A 92 3.28 -1.60 10.86
C GLU A 92 4.34 -0.85 10.08
N VAL A 93 5.10 0.06 10.69
CA VAL A 93 6.19 0.78 10.01
C VAL A 93 7.20 -0.19 9.39
N GLU A 94 7.59 -1.24 10.12
CA GLU A 94 8.48 -2.27 9.60
C GLU A 94 7.89 -3.00 8.39
N ARG A 95 6.62 -3.40 8.45
CA ARG A 95 5.93 -4.03 7.31
C ARG A 95 5.84 -3.10 6.10
N TRP A 96 5.47 -1.82 6.30
CA TRP A 96 5.39 -0.84 5.22
C TRP A 96 6.74 -0.53 4.57
N LEU A 97 7.83 -0.53 5.35
CA LEU A 97 9.19 -0.43 4.82
C LEU A 97 9.55 -1.65 3.97
N ALA A 98 9.17 -2.86 4.40
CA ALA A 98 9.38 -4.09 3.64
C ALA A 98 8.59 -4.08 2.32
N TYR A 99 7.32 -3.66 2.34
CA TYR A 99 6.52 -3.49 1.12
C TYR A 99 7.17 -2.49 0.15
N ARG A 100 7.66 -1.36 0.68
CA ARG A 100 8.35 -0.34 -0.12
C ARG A 100 9.64 -0.86 -0.76
N ALA A 101 10.41 -1.65 -0.02
CA ALA A 101 11.62 -2.30 -0.51
C ALA A 101 11.29 -3.33 -1.59
N ASN A 102 10.31 -4.21 -1.35
CA ASN A 102 9.85 -5.19 -2.33
C ASN A 102 9.45 -4.50 -3.65
N ARG A 103 8.61 -3.45 -3.62
CA ARG A 103 8.21 -2.69 -4.82
C ARG A 103 9.39 -2.09 -5.60
N ASN A 104 10.45 -1.66 -4.91
CA ASN A 104 11.64 -1.15 -5.60
C ASN A 104 12.36 -2.25 -6.37
N SER A 105 12.39 -3.46 -5.82
CA SER A 105 12.96 -4.63 -6.47
C SER A 105 12.07 -5.12 -7.63
N THR A 106 10.73 -5.11 -7.47
CA THR A 106 9.77 -5.53 -8.51
C THR A 106 9.87 -4.72 -9.81
N ALA A 107 10.21 -3.42 -9.71
CA ALA A 107 10.32 -2.56 -10.88
C ALA A 107 11.50 -2.91 -11.80
N HIS A 108 12.48 -3.69 -11.33
CA HIS A 108 13.72 -3.99 -12.04
C HIS A 108 13.82 -5.43 -12.55
N ASP A 109 12.94 -6.35 -12.10
CA ASP A 109 13.02 -7.76 -12.44
C ASP A 109 11.62 -8.39 -12.66
N TYR A 110 11.20 -8.45 -13.93
CA TYR A 110 9.90 -9.03 -14.34
C TYR A 110 9.98 -10.55 -14.60
N GLY A 111 10.95 -11.26 -14.00
CA GLY A 111 11.07 -12.72 -14.09
C GLY A 111 9.98 -13.48 -13.31
N ALA A 112 9.70 -14.73 -13.71
CA ALA A 112 8.68 -15.60 -13.10
C ALA A 112 8.94 -15.91 -11.61
N GLY A 113 10.20 -16.01 -11.18
CA GLY A 113 10.55 -16.30 -9.79
C GLY A 113 10.19 -15.18 -8.79
N PHE A 114 10.37 -13.92 -9.19
CA PHE A 114 10.24 -12.76 -8.29
C PHE A 114 8.79 -12.39 -7.96
N ALA A 115 7.88 -12.77 -8.86
CA ALA A 115 6.49 -12.47 -8.67
C ALA A 115 5.82 -13.32 -7.59
N ASN A 116 6.34 -14.52 -7.34
CA ASN A 116 5.87 -15.37 -6.27
C ASN A 116 6.16 -14.75 -4.89
N ASP A 117 7.34 -14.15 -4.71
CA ASP A 117 7.71 -13.49 -3.45
C ASP A 117 6.80 -12.28 -3.16
N THR A 118 6.54 -11.46 -4.19
CA THR A 118 5.61 -10.32 -4.05
C THR A 118 4.20 -10.83 -3.73
N LEU A 119 3.69 -11.83 -4.45
CA LEU A 119 2.36 -12.40 -4.24
C LEU A 119 2.16 -12.92 -2.82
N GLN A 120 3.20 -13.52 -2.20
CA GLN A 120 3.14 -14.00 -0.82
C GLN A 120 2.95 -12.88 0.20
N LEU A 121 3.41 -11.66 -0.09
CA LEU A 121 3.26 -10.49 0.80
C LEU A 121 1.86 -9.85 0.69
N LEU A 122 1.18 -10.02 -0.45
CA LEU A 122 -0.03 -9.28 -0.78
C LEU A 122 -1.22 -9.53 0.17
N PRO A 123 -1.46 -10.73 0.73
CA PRO A 123 -2.52 -10.92 1.71
C PRO A 123 -2.34 -10.08 2.98
N ALA A 124 -1.12 -10.03 3.53
CA ALA A 124 -0.80 -9.20 4.69
C ALA A 124 -0.89 -7.71 4.33
N TYR A 125 -0.35 -7.33 3.18
CA TYR A 125 -0.43 -5.98 2.65
C TYR A 125 -1.88 -5.49 2.49
N LEU A 126 -2.78 -6.32 1.97
CA LEU A 126 -4.20 -5.97 1.80
C LEU A 126 -4.83 -5.58 3.14
N GLN A 127 -4.53 -6.33 4.21
CA GLN A 127 -5.02 -6.01 5.54
C GLN A 127 -4.43 -4.68 6.04
N ASP A 128 -3.13 -4.47 5.86
CA ASP A 128 -2.46 -3.22 6.27
C ASP A 128 -3.00 -2.00 5.50
N VAL A 129 -3.33 -2.12 4.21
CA VAL A 129 -3.96 -1.04 3.43
C VAL A 129 -5.33 -0.68 3.98
N ARG A 130 -6.15 -1.69 4.30
CA ARG A 130 -7.50 -1.47 4.88
C ARG A 130 -7.41 -0.79 6.24
N ASN A 131 -6.49 -1.25 7.09
CA ASN A 131 -6.24 -0.65 8.40
C ASN A 131 -5.79 0.82 8.24
N LEU A 132 -4.83 1.07 7.36
CA LEU A 132 -4.33 2.42 7.09
C LEU A 132 -5.44 3.33 6.55
N ALA A 133 -6.28 2.85 5.63
CA ALA A 133 -7.41 3.63 5.11
C ALA A 133 -8.36 4.06 6.24
N ALA A 134 -8.72 3.15 7.14
CA ALA A 134 -9.56 3.45 8.29
C ALA A 134 -8.92 4.47 9.25
N VAL A 135 -7.62 4.37 9.51
CA VAL A 135 -6.89 5.33 10.35
C VAL A 135 -6.83 6.71 9.68
N LEU A 136 -6.49 6.76 8.40
CA LEU A 136 -6.39 8.02 7.65
C LEU A 136 -7.72 8.75 7.56
N GLN A 137 -8.82 8.03 7.34
CA GLN A 137 -10.15 8.64 7.29
C GLN A 137 -10.48 9.32 8.63
N LYS A 138 -10.19 8.68 9.77
CA LYS A 138 -10.36 9.29 11.10
C LYS A 138 -9.52 10.56 11.28
N VAL A 139 -8.28 10.56 10.79
CA VAL A 139 -7.42 11.76 10.84
C VAL A 139 -8.01 12.89 10.01
N PHE A 140 -8.51 12.59 8.81
CA PHE A 140 -9.11 13.59 7.94
C PHE A 140 -10.43 14.14 8.49
N ASP A 141 -11.27 13.28 9.08
CA ASP A 141 -12.53 13.68 9.71
C ASP A 141 -12.28 14.58 10.93
N ALA A 142 -11.25 14.29 11.73
CA ALA A 142 -10.89 15.11 12.89
C ALA A 142 -10.26 16.47 12.51
N SER A 143 -9.81 16.62 11.26
CA SER A 143 -9.17 17.83 10.75
C SER A 143 -10.12 18.70 9.90
N ALA A 144 -11.36 18.24 9.68
CA ALA A 144 -12.40 18.91 8.89
C ALA A 144 -13.24 19.85 9.76
#